data_AF-A0A258X8E6-F1
#
_entry.id   AF-A0A258X8E6-F1
#
_cell.length_a   1.000
_cell.length_b   1.000
_cell.length_c   1.000
_cell.angle_alpha   90.00
_cell.angle_beta   90.00
_cell.angle_gamma   90.00
#
_symmetry.space_group_name_H-M   'P 1'
#
loop_
_entity.id
_entity.type
_entity.pdbx_description
1 polymer ?
#
loop_
_entity_poly.entity_id
_entity_poly.type
_entity_poly.pdbx_seq_one_letter_code
_entity_poly.pdbx_strand_id
1 'polypeptide(L)'
;ANMRAAELMVREAARMYEAGLPMGAEANMAKMLAADASWEAGNACVQTHGGFGFAEEYDVERKLRETRLYQVAPISTNLILSYLAEHVLGLPRSY
;
A
#
# COMPACT_ATOMS: atom_id res chain seq x y z
N ALA A 1 -3.42 12.57 5.97
CA ALA A 1 -4.64 12.02 5.33
C ALA A 1 -4.42 10.58 4.85
N ASN A 2 -3.37 10.32 4.06
CA ASN A 2 -3.15 9.02 3.39
C ASN A 2 -2.98 7.83 4.35
N MET A 3 -2.23 8.00 5.44
CA MET A 3 -2.12 6.97 6.49
C MET A 3 -3.48 6.58 7.09
N ARG A 4 -4.38 7.56 7.33
CA ARG A 4 -5.70 7.29 7.89
C ARG A 4 -6.62 6.60 6.88
N ALA A 5 -6.54 6.97 5.60
CA ALA A 5 -7.27 6.29 4.54
C ALA A 5 -6.83 4.83 4.39
N ALA A 6 -5.51 4.58 4.41
CA ALA A 6 -4.96 3.23 4.38
C ALA A 6 -5.39 2.40 5.62
N GLU A 7 -5.30 2.98 6.82
CA GLU A 7 -5.71 2.31 8.05
C GLU A 7 -7.19 1.88 8.02
N LEU A 8 -8.08 2.78 7.58
CA LEU A 8 -9.51 2.48 7.47
C LEU A 8 -9.77 1.37 6.45
N MET A 9 -9.11 1.41 5.29
CA MET A 9 -9.28 0.38 4.26
C MET A 9 -8.74 -0.98 4.70
N VAL A 10 -7.59 -1.03 5.39
CA VAL A 10 -7.04 -2.25 5.98
C VAL A 10 -8.01 -2.84 7.00
N ARG A 11 -8.58 -2.01 7.88
CA ARG A 11 -9.55 -2.47 8.88
C ARG A 11 -10.81 -3.03 8.25
N GLU A 12 -11.31 -2.40 7.19
CA GLU A 12 -12.49 -2.90 6.48
C GLU A 12 -12.21 -4.24 5.79
N ALA A 13 -11.08 -4.35 5.08
CA ALA A 13 -10.68 -5.60 4.44
C ALA A 13 -10.53 -6.75 5.47
N ALA A 14 -9.94 -6.47 6.63
CA ALA A 14 -9.82 -7.43 7.72
C ALA A 14 -11.19 -7.83 8.29
N ARG A 15 -12.07 -6.85 8.54
CA ARG A 15 -13.44 -7.09 9.04
C ARG A 15 -14.24 -7.98 8.09
N MET A 16 -14.14 -7.74 6.78
CA MET A 16 -14.82 -8.56 5.77
C MET A 16 -14.25 -9.98 5.69
N TYR A 17 -12.93 -10.13 5.77
CA TYR A 17 -12.26 -11.43 5.82
C TYR A 17 -12.72 -12.25 7.03
N GLU A 18 -12.74 -11.65 8.22
CA GLU A 18 -13.20 -12.30 9.45
C GLU A 18 -14.67 -12.71 9.39
N ALA A 19 -15.50 -11.92 8.69
CA ALA A 19 -16.91 -12.21 8.46
C ALA A 19 -17.16 -13.26 7.35
N GLY A 20 -16.11 -13.77 6.70
CA GLY A 20 -16.24 -14.71 5.58
C GLY A 20 -16.89 -14.10 4.32
N LEU A 21 -16.84 -12.78 4.19
CA LEU A 21 -17.39 -12.06 3.04
C LEU A 21 -16.35 -11.97 1.91
N PRO A 22 -16.78 -11.89 0.64
CA PRO A 22 -15.88 -11.59 -0.47
C PRO A 22 -15.18 -10.24 -0.25
N MET A 23 -13.86 -10.24 -0.13
CA MET A 23 -13.04 -9.06 0.24
C MET A 23 -11.94 -8.72 -0.79
N GLY A 24 -12.02 -9.32 -1.99
CA GLY A 24 -10.95 -9.21 -2.98
C GLY A 24 -10.65 -7.78 -3.39
N ALA A 25 -11.68 -6.94 -3.54
CA ALA A 25 -11.51 -5.54 -3.90
C ALA A 25 -10.88 -4.73 -2.76
N GLU A 26 -11.40 -4.89 -1.55
CA GLU A 26 -10.98 -4.18 -0.35
C GLU A 26 -9.55 -4.54 0.04
N ALA A 27 -9.18 -5.83 -0.04
CA ALA A 27 -7.81 -6.26 0.21
C ALA A 27 -6.81 -5.66 -0.79
N ASN A 28 -7.18 -5.60 -2.08
CA ASN A 28 -6.36 -4.99 -3.12
C ASN A 28 -6.22 -3.46 -2.91
N MET A 29 -7.33 -2.76 -2.63
CA MET A 29 -7.32 -1.33 -2.30
C MET A 29 -6.53 -1.03 -1.03
N ALA A 30 -6.69 -1.85 0.02
CA ALA A 30 -5.95 -1.74 1.27
C ALA A 30 -4.44 -1.83 1.04
N LYS A 31 -3.99 -2.83 0.27
CA LYS A 31 -2.58 -3.02 -0.05
C LYS A 31 -2.02 -1.85 -0.83
N MET A 32 -2.75 -1.34 -1.83
CA MET A 32 -2.33 -0.19 -2.64
C MET A 32 -2.18 1.07 -1.78
N LEU A 33 -3.22 1.43 -1.02
CA LEU A 33 -3.22 2.61 -0.16
C LEU A 33 -2.14 2.53 0.93
N ALA A 34 -1.94 1.35 1.53
CA ALA A 34 -0.90 1.15 2.53
C ALA A 34 0.51 1.30 1.93
N ALA A 35 0.75 0.76 0.73
CA ALA A 35 2.03 0.92 0.04
C ALA A 35 2.32 2.41 -0.25
N ASP A 36 1.34 3.15 -0.76
CA ASP A 36 1.49 4.58 -1.07
C ASP A 36 1.70 5.42 0.18
N ALA A 37 0.88 5.21 1.21
CA ALA A 37 1.03 5.92 2.48
C ALA A 37 2.39 5.63 3.14
N SER A 38 2.89 4.39 3.05
CA SER A 38 4.19 4.02 3.58
C SER A 38 5.34 4.68 2.81
N TRP A 39 5.23 4.77 1.48
CA TRP A 39 6.20 5.42 0.62
C TRP A 39 6.30 6.92 0.94
N GLU A 40 5.17 7.60 1.05
CA GLU A 40 5.12 9.01 1.42
C GLU A 40 5.69 9.25 2.82
N ALA A 41 5.34 8.41 3.79
CA ALA A 41 5.86 8.52 5.15
C ALA A 41 7.40 8.34 5.20
N GLY A 42 7.93 7.37 4.44
CA GLY A 42 9.38 7.17 4.32
C GLY A 42 10.10 8.39 3.74
N ASN A 43 9.55 8.98 2.66
CA ASN A 43 10.11 10.19 2.05
C ASN A 43 10.04 11.40 2.99
N ALA A 44 8.91 11.59 3.68
CA ALA A 44 8.77 12.66 4.67
C ALA A 44 9.82 12.51 5.79
N CYS A 45 10.06 11.28 6.26
CA CYS A 45 11.05 11.00 7.30
C CYS A 45 12.47 11.36 6.85
N VAL A 46 12.87 10.96 5.64
CA VAL A 46 14.17 11.34 5.05
C VAL A 46 14.30 12.85 4.93
N GLN A 47 13.25 13.52 4.43
CA GLN A 47 13.24 14.97 4.27
C GLN A 47 13.39 15.72 5.61
N THR A 48 12.80 15.19 6.69
CA THR A 48 12.92 15.75 8.04
C THR A 48 14.32 15.57 8.63
N HIS A 49 14.94 14.41 8.43
CA HIS A 49 16.27 14.11 9.00
C HIS A 49 17.43 14.62 8.13
N GLY A 50 17.16 15.07 6.89
CA GLY A 50 18.19 15.51 5.96
C GLY A 50 19.20 14.40 5.67
N GLY A 51 20.49 14.71 5.71
CA GLY A 51 21.55 13.73 5.48
C GLY A 51 21.51 12.54 6.45
N PHE A 52 21.03 12.73 7.68
CA PHE A 52 20.88 11.65 8.65
C PHE A 52 19.75 10.67 8.30
N GLY A 53 18.85 11.03 7.38
CA GLY A 53 17.85 10.09 6.85
C GLY A 53 18.47 8.92 6.07
N PHE A 54 19.73 9.04 5.66
CA PHE A 54 20.51 8.00 4.98
C PHE A 54 21.47 7.24 5.92
N ALA A 55 21.60 7.66 7.17
CA ALA A 55 22.46 6.99 8.14
C ALA A 55 21.76 5.75 8.73
N GLU A 56 22.52 4.70 9.02
CA GLU A 56 22.00 3.48 9.66
C GLU A 56 21.53 3.72 11.10
N GLU A 57 22.02 4.77 11.76
CA GLU A 57 21.81 5.05 13.19
C GLU A 57 20.33 5.22 13.59
N TYR A 58 19.48 5.67 12.67
CA TYR A 58 18.05 5.86 12.88
C TYR A 58 17.17 4.90 12.08
N ASP A 59 17.77 3.98 11.31
CA ASP A 59 17.09 3.01 10.45
C ASP A 59 16.08 3.60 9.41
N VAL A 60 16.10 4.91 9.20
CA VAL A 60 15.20 5.59 8.25
C VAL A 60 15.44 5.08 6.84
N GLU A 61 16.72 4.92 6.46
CA GLU A 61 17.12 4.38 5.16
C GLU A 61 16.58 2.95 4.95
N ARG A 62 16.63 2.12 6.00
CA ARG A 62 16.14 0.74 5.97
C ARG A 62 14.64 0.72 5.73
N LYS A 63 13.90 1.54 6.48
CA LYS A 63 12.45 1.64 6.31
C LYS A 63 12.05 2.20 4.95
N LEU A 64 12.78 3.18 4.42
CA LEU A 64 12.52 3.67 3.06
C LEU A 64 12.74 2.57 2.00
N ARG A 65 13.76 1.71 2.14
CA ARG A 65 13.97 0.58 1.22
C ARG A 65 12.81 -0.42 1.28
N GLU A 66 12.29 -0.72 2.48
CA GLU A 66 11.14 -1.60 2.65
C GLU A 66 9.87 -1.04 1.99
N THR A 67 9.62 0.27 2.07
CA THR A 67 8.42 0.87 1.45
C THR A 67 8.45 0.76 -0.07
N ARG A 68 9.64 0.76 -0.67
CA ARG A 68 9.80 0.50 -2.10
C ARG A 68 9.41 -0.91 -2.50
N LEU A 69 9.66 -1.92 -1.65
CA LEU A 69 9.26 -3.30 -1.91
C LEU A 69 7.73 -3.41 -2.02
N TYR A 70 6.99 -2.70 -1.16
CA TYR A 70 5.51 -2.75 -1.17
C TYR A 70 4.88 -2.17 -2.43
N GLN A 71 5.60 -1.35 -3.20
CA GLN A 71 5.14 -0.86 -4.49
C GLN A 71 5.08 -1.95 -5.56
N VAL A 72 5.85 -3.04 -5.40
CA VAL A 72 5.99 -4.09 -6.42
C VAL A 72 5.57 -5.48 -5.94
N ALA A 73 5.70 -5.77 -4.65
CA ALA A 73 5.42 -7.07 -4.05
C ALA A 73 4.45 -6.94 -2.86
N PRO A 74 3.68 -7.99 -2.52
CA PRO A 74 3.58 -9.29 -3.19
C PRO A 74 2.76 -9.26 -4.50
N ILE A 75 2.11 -8.13 -4.79
CA ILE A 75 1.35 -7.88 -6.02
C ILE A 75 1.63 -6.45 -6.47
N SER A 76 1.84 -6.23 -7.76
CA SER A 76 2.11 -4.89 -8.29
C SER A 76 0.86 -4.02 -8.31
N THR A 77 1.02 -2.70 -8.26
CA THR A 77 -0.10 -1.75 -8.37
C THR A 77 -0.89 -1.95 -9.67
N ASN A 78 -0.22 -2.29 -10.78
CA ASN A 78 -0.92 -2.56 -12.04
C ASN A 78 -1.82 -3.79 -11.97
N LEU A 79 -1.40 -4.87 -11.28
CA LEU A 79 -2.24 -6.05 -11.10
C LEU A 79 -3.46 -5.76 -10.22
N ILE A 80 -3.29 -4.93 -9.19
CA ILE A 80 -4.41 -4.41 -8.37
C ILE A 80 -5.41 -3.65 -9.24
N LEU A 81 -4.92 -2.71 -10.06
CA LEU A 81 -5.77 -1.91 -10.93
C LEU A 81 -6.47 -2.77 -12.00
N SER A 82 -5.78 -3.77 -12.57
CA SER A 82 -6.39 -4.74 -13.47
C SER A 82 -7.49 -5.55 -12.79
N TYR A 83 -7.27 -6.00 -11.55
CA TYR A 83 -8.29 -6.70 -10.77
C TYR A 83 -9.54 -5.84 -10.57
N LEU A 84 -9.36 -4.59 -10.13
CA LEU A 84 -10.48 -3.66 -9.90
C LEU A 84 -11.23 -3.33 -11.20
N ALA A 85 -10.50 -3.10 -12.30
CA ALA A 85 -11.10 -2.84 -13.61
C ALA A 85 -12.02 -3.98 -14.04
N GLU A 86 -11.56 -5.24 -13.96
CA GLU A 86 -12.34 -6.40 -14.38
C GLU A 86 -13.46 -6.75 -13.39
N HIS A 87 -13.14 -6.88 -12.10
CA HIS A 87 -14.03 -7.51 -11.12
C HIS A 87 -14.95 -6.52 -10.40
N VAL A 88 -14.62 -5.23 -10.41
CA VAL A 88 -15.42 -4.19 -9.74
C VAL A 88 -16.10 -3.28 -10.76
N LEU A 89 -15.37 -2.85 -11.79
CA LEU A 89 -15.88 -1.93 -12.81
C LEU A 89 -16.51 -2.63 -14.03
N GLY A 90 -16.36 -3.96 -14.16
CA GLY A 90 -16.93 -4.73 -15.26
C GLY A 90 -16.29 -4.43 -16.63
N LEU A 91 -15.06 -3.92 -16.64
CA LEU A 91 -14.32 -3.66 -17.87
C LEU A 91 -13.76 -4.98 -18.44
N PRO A 92 -13.59 -5.09 -19.78
CA PRO A 92 -12.97 -6.26 -20.37
C PRO A 92 -11.54 -6.45 -19.86
N ARG A 93 -11.12 -7.71 -19.71
CA ARG A 93 -9.78 -8.07 -19.24
C ARG A 93 -8.71 -7.50 -20.18
N SER A 94 -7.70 -6.88 -19.58
CA SER A 94 -6.63 -6.16 -20.29
C SER A 94 -5.47 -7.03 -20.77
N TYR A 95 -5.33 -8.28 -20.30
CA TYR A 95 -4.36 -9.29 -20.72
C TYR A 95 -4.70 -10.67 -20.13
#